data_AF-A0A6G6YEJ7-F1
#
_entry.id   AF-A0A6G6YEJ7-F1
#
_cell.length_a   1.000
_cell.length_b   1.000
_cell.length_c   1.000
_cell.angle_alpha   90.00
_cell.angle_beta   90.00
_cell.angle_gamma   90.00
#
_symmetry.space_group_name_H-M   'P 1'
#
loop_
_entity.id
_entity.type
_entity.pdbx_description
1 polymer ?
#
loop_
_entity_poly.entity_id
_entity_poly.type
_entity_poly.pdbx_seq_one_letter_code
_entity_poly.pdbx_strand_id
1 'polypeptide(L)'
;MKKKYLLFLLLFTVFNIYAQKKIKSNNDSIKIEKKLYENNVSKSNKIENQEDLYKLLYENSKDFNEQLTTTIQWTIGLSLAFLLAIFGSQIFFNWRVNKKDLESINKDIMEKFSELKADILKEITQNDKLNKENIDKIFVKMENKFSDKINEDFKEKQKQINLIEKLSTFQNESTEKSLSSDLKRIKNEIEKINGDIWNLKGVKSNALSSYVNSAISRLESGEYIKYLLDEIITTLKDVEDIHDTQYKKLDELVLKIEGKYDTEKELIKNNYLDKPVYEFTGNQNPFFNLFPSIRYIKNKK
;
A
#
# COMPACT_ATOMS: atom_id res chain seq x y z
N MET A 1 52.84 -35.37 -23.45
CA MET A 1 53.26 -36.70 -24.00
C MET A 1 54.46 -36.64 -24.95
N LYS A 2 54.57 -35.64 -25.86
CA LYS A 2 55.66 -35.59 -26.87
C LYS A 2 57.10 -35.63 -26.31
N LYS A 3 57.38 -34.94 -25.20
CA LYS A 3 58.73 -34.92 -24.57
C LYS A 3 59.18 -36.28 -24.01
N LYS A 4 58.26 -37.11 -23.49
CA LYS A 4 58.60 -38.43 -22.93
C LYS A 4 58.88 -39.47 -24.03
N TYR A 5 58.17 -39.39 -25.16
CA TYR A 5 58.44 -40.21 -26.34
C TYR A 5 59.80 -39.89 -26.98
N LEU A 6 60.17 -38.61 -27.00
CA LEU A 6 61.47 -38.17 -27.51
C LEU A 6 62.63 -38.71 -26.67
N LEU A 7 62.48 -38.74 -25.34
CA LEU A 7 63.47 -39.31 -24.42
C LEU A 7 63.64 -40.82 -24.62
N PHE A 8 62.52 -41.54 -24.83
CA PHE A 8 62.54 -42.98 -25.10
C PHE A 8 63.20 -43.32 -26.45
N LEU A 9 62.90 -42.54 -27.50
CA LEU A 9 63.57 -42.67 -28.80
C LEU A 9 65.07 -42.39 -28.71
N LEU A 10 65.48 -41.37 -27.95
CA LEU A 10 66.90 -41.07 -27.70
C LEU A 10 67.60 -42.23 -26.99
N LEU A 11 67.02 -42.77 -25.92
CA LEU A 11 67.57 -43.94 -25.21
C LEU A 11 67.68 -45.17 -26.12
N PHE A 12 66.68 -45.42 -26.97
CA PHE A 12 66.66 -46.55 -27.89
C PHE A 12 67.73 -46.43 -29.00
N THR A 13 67.98 -45.21 -29.49
CA THR A 13 69.06 -44.96 -30.47
C THR A 13 70.45 -45.11 -29.87
N VAL A 14 70.68 -44.61 -28.65
CA VAL A 14 71.96 -44.77 -27.94
C VAL A 14 72.25 -46.26 -27.67
N PHE A 15 71.23 -47.04 -27.30
CA PHE A 15 71.37 -48.47 -27.05
C PHE A 15 71.72 -49.27 -28.34
N ASN A 16 71.09 -48.93 -29.47
CA ASN A 16 71.40 -49.56 -30.76
C ASN A 16 72.82 -49.24 -31.25
N ILE A 17 73.29 -48.00 -31.07
CA ILE A 17 74.66 -47.61 -31.43
C ILE A 17 75.67 -48.40 -30.59
N TYR A 18 75.41 -48.59 -29.30
CA TYR A 18 76.29 -49.35 -28.41
C TYR A 18 76.32 -50.86 -28.77
N ALA A 19 75.16 -51.43 -29.11
CA ALA A 19 75.06 -52.82 -29.57
C ALA A 19 75.82 -53.06 -30.89
N GLN A 20 75.68 -52.15 -31.87
CA GLN A 20 76.41 -52.26 -33.14
C GLN A 20 77.93 -52.14 -32.97
N LYS A 21 78.41 -51.30 -32.04
CA LYS A 21 79.85 -51.13 -31.77
C LYS A 21 80.49 -52.40 -31.20
N LYS A 22 79.75 -53.15 -30.36
CA LYS A 22 80.20 -54.44 -29.79
C LYS A 22 80.21 -55.56 -30.84
N ILE A 23 79.25 -55.58 -31.78
CA ILE A 23 79.22 -56.54 -32.89
C ILE A 23 80.37 -56.30 -33.89
N LYS A 24 80.72 -55.03 -34.17
CA LYS A 24 81.88 -54.70 -35.02
C LYS A 24 83.20 -55.14 -34.38
N SER A 25 83.37 -54.95 -33.07
CA SER A 25 84.54 -55.43 -32.33
C SER A 25 84.71 -56.96 -32.37
N ASN A 26 83.62 -57.73 -32.41
CA ASN A 26 83.69 -59.20 -32.54
C ASN A 26 83.95 -59.68 -33.98
N ASN A 27 83.58 -58.90 -35.01
CA ASN A 27 83.85 -59.26 -36.39
C ASN A 27 85.28 -58.91 -36.84
N ASP A 28 85.93 -57.93 -36.21
CA ASP A 28 87.32 -57.58 -36.50
C ASP A 28 88.32 -58.58 -35.88
N SER A 29 87.99 -59.24 -34.76
CA SER A 29 88.79 -60.35 -34.19
C SER A 29 88.70 -61.64 -35.03
N ILE A 30 87.53 -61.96 -35.60
CA ILE A 30 87.34 -63.14 -36.47
C ILE A 30 88.11 -63.04 -37.81
N LYS A 31 88.43 -61.82 -38.27
CA LYS A 31 89.22 -61.60 -39.50
C LYS A 31 90.74 -61.72 -39.30
N ILE A 32 91.23 -61.61 -38.06
CA ILE A 32 92.65 -61.73 -37.75
C ILE A 32 93.05 -63.21 -37.55
N GLU A 33 92.18 -64.03 -36.96
CA GLU A 33 92.44 -65.48 -36.79
C GLU A 33 92.43 -66.27 -38.10
N LYS A 34 91.58 -65.91 -39.07
CA LYS A 34 91.57 -66.57 -40.39
C LYS A 34 92.83 -66.31 -41.24
N LYS A 35 93.58 -65.24 -40.99
CA LYS A 35 94.84 -64.95 -41.70
C LYS A 35 96.08 -65.61 -41.11
N LEU A 36 96.02 -66.12 -39.87
CA LEU A 36 97.12 -66.86 -39.24
C LEU A 36 97.04 -68.38 -39.48
N TYR A 37 95.83 -68.92 -39.74
CA TYR A 37 95.64 -70.34 -40.03
C TYR A 37 95.92 -70.75 -41.50
N GLU A 38 95.93 -69.82 -42.45
CA GLU A 38 96.28 -70.11 -43.87
C GLU A 38 97.79 -70.04 -44.18
N ASN A 39 98.65 -69.58 -43.27
CA ASN A 39 100.10 -69.42 -43.52
C ASN A 39 101.02 -70.38 -42.74
N ASN A 40 100.50 -71.29 -41.90
CA ASN A 40 101.32 -72.26 -41.16
C ASN A 40 100.96 -73.75 -41.39
N VAL A 41 100.16 -74.08 -42.41
CA VAL A 41 99.92 -75.48 -42.84
C VAL A 41 100.97 -75.93 -43.89
N SER A 42 102.23 -75.57 -43.69
CA SER A 42 103.35 -76.03 -44.54
C SER A 42 104.65 -76.14 -43.74
N LYS A 43 104.61 -76.92 -42.65
CA LYS A 43 105.69 -77.75 -42.07
C LYS A 43 105.30 -78.15 -40.65
N SER A 44 104.34 -79.09 -40.55
CA SER A 44 104.22 -79.94 -39.37
C SER A 44 105.05 -81.20 -39.64
N ASN A 45 106.34 -81.11 -39.31
CA ASN A 45 107.11 -82.28 -38.92
C ASN A 45 106.94 -82.41 -37.40
N LYS A 46 106.58 -83.63 -36.97
CA LYS A 46 106.50 -84.09 -35.58
C LYS A 46 105.38 -83.48 -34.73
N ILE A 47 104.27 -84.21 -34.70
CA ILE A 47 103.28 -84.19 -33.62
C ILE A 47 103.92 -84.89 -32.42
N GLU A 48 104.31 -84.10 -31.41
CA GLU A 48 104.70 -84.54 -30.08
C GLU A 48 104.21 -83.49 -29.07
N ASN A 49 102.90 -83.52 -28.74
CA ASN A 49 102.34 -83.25 -27.40
C ASN A 49 100.81 -83.17 -27.47
N GLN A 50 100.14 -84.15 -26.87
CA GLN A 50 98.67 -84.22 -26.79
C GLN A 50 98.06 -83.11 -25.91
N GLU A 51 98.83 -82.52 -24.99
CA GLU A 51 98.34 -81.48 -24.06
C GLU A 51 97.85 -80.21 -24.78
N ASP A 52 98.54 -79.75 -25.82
CA ASP A 52 98.17 -78.52 -26.53
C ASP A 52 96.86 -78.69 -27.33
N LEU A 53 96.60 -79.90 -27.83
CA LEU A 53 95.34 -80.21 -28.51
C LEU A 53 94.15 -80.20 -27.54
N TYR A 54 94.33 -80.76 -26.35
CA TYR A 54 93.30 -80.73 -25.30
C TYR A 54 93.01 -79.30 -24.81
N LYS A 55 94.05 -78.46 -24.69
CA LYS A 55 93.88 -77.06 -24.31
C LYS A 55 93.09 -76.27 -25.35
N LEU A 56 93.37 -76.49 -26.64
CA LEU A 56 92.68 -75.80 -27.74
C LEU A 56 91.22 -76.24 -27.85
N LEU A 57 90.93 -77.53 -27.65
CA LEU A 57 89.54 -78.03 -27.57
C LEU A 57 88.78 -77.46 -26.36
N TYR A 58 89.46 -77.27 -25.23
CA TYR A 58 88.86 -76.71 -24.03
C TYR A 58 88.54 -75.22 -24.17
N GLU A 59 89.46 -74.42 -24.71
CA GLU A 59 89.24 -72.98 -24.97
C GLU A 59 88.10 -72.78 -25.98
N ASN A 60 88.05 -73.58 -27.04
CA ASN A 60 86.98 -73.49 -28.03
C ASN A 60 85.61 -73.90 -27.46
N SER A 61 85.59 -74.92 -26.58
CA SER A 61 84.38 -75.31 -25.83
C SER A 61 83.92 -74.23 -24.85
N LYS A 62 84.86 -73.56 -24.18
CA LYS A 62 84.57 -72.46 -23.26
C LYS A 62 83.99 -71.25 -23.98
N ASP A 63 84.60 -70.83 -25.08
CA ASP A 63 84.13 -69.68 -25.88
C ASP A 63 82.77 -69.97 -26.53
N PHE A 64 82.54 -71.19 -27.00
CA PHE A 64 81.25 -71.60 -27.53
C PHE A 64 80.16 -71.58 -26.43
N ASN A 65 80.48 -72.06 -25.24
CA ASN A 65 79.56 -71.97 -24.10
C ASN A 65 79.29 -70.53 -23.66
N GLU A 66 80.28 -69.64 -23.73
CA GLU A 66 80.10 -68.22 -23.40
C GLU A 66 79.22 -67.51 -24.43
N GLN A 67 79.40 -67.79 -25.73
CA GLN A 67 78.53 -67.29 -26.80
C GLN A 67 77.10 -67.82 -26.68
N LEU A 68 76.95 -69.11 -26.37
CA LEU A 68 75.65 -69.75 -26.17
C LEU A 68 74.93 -69.14 -24.96
N THR A 69 75.63 -68.94 -23.85
CA THR A 69 75.11 -68.28 -22.64
C THR A 69 74.69 -66.83 -22.92
N THR A 70 75.51 -66.09 -23.67
CA THR A 70 75.21 -64.70 -24.06
C THR A 70 73.98 -64.63 -24.96
N THR A 71 73.87 -65.54 -25.94
CA THR A 71 72.73 -65.61 -26.85
C THR A 71 71.44 -65.97 -26.11
N ILE A 72 71.53 -66.91 -25.17
CA ILE A 72 70.41 -67.26 -24.28
C ILE A 72 70.01 -66.03 -23.44
N GLN A 73 70.95 -65.33 -22.82
CA GLN A 73 70.67 -64.11 -22.05
C GLN A 73 70.00 -63.02 -22.88
N TRP A 74 70.46 -62.78 -24.11
CA TRP A 74 69.82 -61.81 -25.01
C TRP A 74 68.42 -62.25 -25.44
N THR A 75 68.23 -63.54 -25.72
CA THR A 75 66.91 -64.08 -26.11
C THR A 75 65.91 -63.98 -24.95
N ILE A 76 66.35 -64.29 -23.72
CA ILE A 76 65.56 -64.12 -22.50
C ILE A 76 65.25 -62.64 -22.27
N GLY A 77 66.25 -61.76 -22.42
CA GLY A 77 66.06 -60.31 -22.28
C GLY A 77 65.06 -59.74 -23.28
N LEU A 78 65.14 -60.16 -24.54
CA LEU A 78 64.21 -59.73 -25.59
C LEU A 78 62.79 -60.26 -25.35
N SER A 79 62.67 -61.51 -24.91
CA SER A 79 61.39 -62.13 -24.55
C SER A 79 60.73 -61.42 -23.36
N LEU A 80 61.51 -61.07 -22.34
CA LEU A 80 61.03 -60.34 -21.16
C LEU A 80 60.58 -58.91 -21.52
N ALA A 81 61.34 -58.22 -22.37
CA ALA A 81 60.97 -56.90 -22.86
C ALA A 81 59.66 -56.93 -23.67
N PHE A 82 59.47 -57.98 -24.48
CA PHE A 82 58.23 -58.17 -25.25
C PHE A 82 57.02 -58.42 -24.34
N LEU A 83 57.17 -59.24 -23.29
CA LEU A 83 56.14 -59.44 -22.27
C LEU A 83 55.78 -58.13 -21.55
N LEU A 84 56.78 -57.36 -21.11
CA LEU A 84 56.55 -56.06 -20.46
C LEU A 84 55.84 -55.06 -21.39
N ALA A 85 56.13 -55.09 -22.69
CA ALA A 85 55.44 -54.26 -23.67
C ALA A 85 53.96 -54.64 -23.82
N ILE A 86 53.63 -55.94 -23.82
CA ILE A 86 52.23 -56.42 -23.88
C ILE A 86 51.47 -56.01 -22.61
N PHE A 87 52.02 -56.26 -21.43
CA PHE A 87 51.39 -55.88 -20.15
C PHE A 87 51.25 -54.36 -20.02
N GLY A 88 52.29 -53.60 -20.38
CA GLY A 88 52.25 -52.14 -20.40
C GLY A 88 51.19 -51.59 -21.34
N SER A 89 51.00 -52.22 -22.51
CA SER A 89 49.97 -51.85 -23.48
C SER A 89 48.56 -52.07 -22.91
N GLN A 90 48.31 -53.23 -22.30
CA GLN A 90 47.01 -53.54 -21.70
C GLN A 90 46.63 -52.55 -20.57
N ILE A 91 47.58 -52.22 -19.68
CA ILE A 91 47.36 -51.22 -18.61
C ILE A 91 47.06 -49.83 -19.20
N PHE A 92 47.80 -49.42 -20.22
CA PHE A 92 47.63 -48.12 -20.86
C PHE A 92 46.29 -48.00 -21.61
N PHE A 93 45.86 -49.06 -22.29
CA PHE A 93 44.55 -49.11 -22.96
C PHE A 93 43.40 -49.07 -21.96
N ASN A 94 43.46 -49.85 -20.88
CA ASN A 94 42.40 -49.90 -19.88
C ASN A 94 42.22 -48.54 -19.17
N TRP A 95 43.34 -47.87 -18.85
CA TRP A 95 43.30 -46.52 -18.28
C TRP A 95 42.75 -45.46 -19.25
N ARG A 96 43.07 -45.54 -20.55
CA ARG A 96 42.60 -44.59 -21.55
C ARG A 96 41.12 -44.77 -21.90
N VAL A 97 40.64 -46.01 -21.96
CA VAL A 97 39.23 -46.33 -22.23
C VAL A 97 38.38 -45.87 -21.03
N ASN A 98 38.76 -46.22 -19.80
CA ASN A 98 38.08 -45.76 -18.60
C ASN A 98 37.99 -44.23 -18.50
N LYS A 99 39.01 -43.50 -18.95
CA LYS A 99 38.98 -42.02 -18.95
C LYS A 99 37.95 -41.46 -19.94
N LYS A 100 37.84 -42.02 -21.14
CA LYS A 100 36.85 -41.58 -22.13
C LYS A 100 35.42 -41.90 -21.69
N ASP A 101 35.22 -43.08 -21.12
CA ASP A 101 33.91 -43.50 -20.62
C ASP A 101 33.50 -42.62 -19.43
N LEU A 102 34.42 -42.33 -18.50
CA LEU A 102 34.22 -41.35 -17.43
C LEU A 102 33.90 -39.95 -17.96
N GLU A 103 34.61 -39.47 -18.99
CA GLU A 103 34.33 -38.17 -19.60
C GLU A 103 32.93 -38.14 -20.24
N SER A 104 32.48 -39.22 -20.87
CA SER A 104 31.12 -39.33 -21.42
C SER A 104 30.05 -39.37 -20.33
N ILE A 105 30.25 -40.17 -19.29
CA ILE A 105 29.33 -40.26 -18.14
C ILE A 105 29.24 -38.90 -17.44
N ASN A 106 30.36 -38.22 -17.26
CA ASN A 106 30.38 -36.92 -16.62
C ASN A 106 29.70 -35.85 -17.48
N LYS A 107 29.81 -35.96 -18.81
CA LYS A 107 29.08 -35.10 -19.75
C LYS A 107 27.58 -35.34 -19.68
N ASP A 108 27.13 -36.59 -19.71
CA ASP A 108 25.71 -36.95 -19.58
C ASP A 108 25.13 -36.53 -18.22
N ILE A 109 25.91 -36.69 -17.14
CA ILE A 109 25.53 -36.21 -15.80
C ILE A 109 25.39 -34.69 -15.80
N MET A 110 26.35 -33.96 -16.38
CA MET A 110 26.29 -32.50 -16.47
C MET A 110 25.12 -32.02 -17.32
N GLU A 111 24.81 -32.71 -18.41
CA GLU A 111 23.66 -32.41 -19.28
C GLU A 111 22.35 -32.61 -18.51
N LYS A 112 22.15 -33.77 -17.88
CA LYS A 112 20.97 -34.03 -17.03
C LYS A 112 20.87 -33.07 -15.85
N PHE A 113 22.00 -32.69 -15.25
CA PHE A 113 22.03 -31.71 -14.16
C PHE A 113 21.63 -30.31 -14.65
N SER A 114 22.05 -29.93 -15.86
CA SER A 114 21.66 -28.67 -16.50
C SER A 114 20.17 -28.66 -16.85
N GLU A 115 19.63 -29.76 -17.37
CA GLU A 115 18.19 -29.92 -17.64
C GLU A 115 17.37 -29.82 -16.36
N LEU A 116 17.74 -30.58 -15.32
CA LEU A 116 17.09 -30.53 -14.01
C LEU A 116 17.11 -29.11 -13.42
N LYS A 117 18.24 -28.41 -13.50
CA LYS A 117 18.35 -27.03 -13.04
C LYS A 117 17.44 -26.09 -13.83
N ALA A 118 17.33 -26.28 -15.15
CA ALA A 118 16.46 -25.48 -16.00
C ALA A 118 14.98 -25.71 -15.68
N ASP A 119 14.57 -26.96 -15.43
CA ASP A 119 13.19 -27.29 -15.09
C ASP A 119 12.80 -26.78 -13.69
N ILE A 120 13.68 -26.92 -12.69
CA ILE A 120 13.48 -26.33 -11.36
C ILE A 120 13.34 -24.80 -11.48
N LEU A 121 14.19 -24.14 -12.27
CA LEU A 121 14.10 -22.69 -12.48
C LEU A 121 12.78 -22.28 -13.15
N LYS A 122 12.29 -23.06 -14.13
CA LYS A 122 10.98 -22.80 -14.76
C LYS A 122 9.85 -22.95 -13.75
N GLU A 123 9.86 -24.00 -12.95
CA GLU A 123 8.83 -24.25 -11.94
C GLU A 123 8.80 -23.16 -10.86
N ILE A 124 9.98 -22.75 -10.36
CA ILE A 124 10.11 -21.61 -9.43
C ILE A 124 9.54 -20.34 -10.08
N THR A 125 9.91 -20.04 -11.32
CA THR A 125 9.43 -18.83 -12.02
C THR A 125 7.92 -18.86 -12.27
N GLN A 126 7.36 -20.02 -12.58
CA GLN A 126 5.91 -20.19 -12.75
C GLN A 126 5.17 -20.02 -11.42
N ASN A 127 5.66 -20.64 -10.35
CA ASN A 127 5.09 -20.48 -9.02
C ASN A 127 5.18 -19.04 -8.53
N ASP A 128 6.29 -18.34 -8.77
CA ASP A 128 6.42 -16.92 -8.44
C ASP A 128 5.42 -16.05 -9.20
N LYS A 129 5.21 -16.30 -10.49
CA LYS A 129 4.16 -15.60 -11.28
C LYS A 129 2.77 -15.88 -10.73
N LEU A 130 2.45 -17.14 -10.44
CA LEU A 130 1.13 -17.56 -9.96
C LEU A 130 0.86 -16.99 -8.54
N ASN A 131 1.87 -16.99 -7.68
CA ASN A 131 1.82 -16.35 -6.36
C ASN A 131 1.62 -14.84 -6.48
N LYS A 132 2.34 -14.18 -7.40
CA LYS A 132 2.17 -12.74 -7.65
C LYS A 132 0.75 -12.41 -8.11
N GLU A 133 0.20 -13.16 -9.07
CA GLU A 133 -1.18 -12.98 -9.53
C GLU A 133 -2.21 -13.22 -8.41
N ASN A 134 -1.97 -14.20 -7.53
CA ASN A 134 -2.84 -14.46 -6.39
C ASN A 134 -2.77 -13.33 -5.36
N ILE A 135 -1.58 -12.80 -5.08
CA ILE A 135 -1.38 -11.65 -4.20
C ILE A 135 -2.11 -10.43 -4.77
N ASP A 136 -1.95 -10.13 -6.06
CA ASP A 136 -2.65 -9.01 -6.72
C ASP A 136 -4.18 -9.16 -6.63
N LYS A 137 -4.71 -10.36 -6.87
CA LYS A 137 -6.15 -10.66 -6.70
C LYS A 137 -6.63 -10.46 -5.26
N ILE A 138 -5.81 -10.82 -4.27
CA ILE A 138 -6.12 -10.61 -2.86
C ILE A 138 -6.13 -9.12 -2.53
N PHE A 139 -5.14 -8.36 -3.02
CA PHE A 139 -5.08 -6.92 -2.84
C PHE A 139 -6.30 -6.22 -3.44
N VAL A 140 -6.68 -6.52 -4.68
CA VAL A 140 -7.87 -5.94 -5.32
C VAL A 140 -9.14 -6.28 -4.54
N LYS A 141 -9.30 -7.52 -4.07
CA LYS A 141 -10.46 -7.90 -3.23
C LYS A 141 -10.47 -7.16 -1.90
N MET A 142 -9.31 -6.98 -1.28
CA MET A 142 -9.17 -6.26 -0.02
C MET A 142 -9.48 -4.77 -0.22
N GLU A 143 -8.95 -4.14 -1.26
CA GLU A 143 -9.22 -2.76 -1.66
C GLU A 143 -10.72 -2.52 -1.87
N ASN A 144 -11.38 -3.38 -2.64
CA ASN A 144 -12.82 -3.28 -2.86
C ASN A 144 -13.62 -3.42 -1.55
N LYS A 145 -13.29 -4.40 -0.71
CA LYS A 145 -13.95 -4.56 0.61
C LYS A 145 -13.75 -3.34 1.52
N PHE A 146 -12.55 -2.75 1.53
CA PHE A 146 -12.29 -1.54 2.29
C PHE A 146 -13.07 -0.35 1.73
N SER A 147 -13.07 -0.16 0.41
CA SER A 147 -13.83 0.90 -0.27
C SER A 147 -15.33 0.78 0.02
N ASP A 148 -15.90 -0.41 -0.10
CA ASP A 148 -17.30 -0.68 0.18
C ASP A 148 -17.67 -0.38 1.63
N LYS A 149 -16.85 -0.85 2.59
CA LYS A 149 -17.06 -0.58 4.01
C LYS A 149 -16.95 0.90 4.35
N ILE A 150 -15.94 1.58 3.80
CA ILE A 150 -15.77 3.03 3.96
C ILE A 150 -17.00 3.77 3.42
N ASN A 151 -17.49 3.39 2.23
CA ASN A 151 -18.68 3.99 1.63
C ASN A 151 -19.95 3.73 2.45
N GLU A 152 -20.09 2.56 3.06
CA GLU A 152 -21.20 2.22 3.94
C GLU A 152 -21.14 3.06 5.23
N ASP A 153 -19.98 3.13 5.88
CA ASP A 153 -19.75 3.96 7.07
C ASP A 153 -20.03 5.44 6.78
N PHE A 154 -19.58 5.95 5.63
CA PHE A 154 -19.88 7.32 5.19
C PHE A 154 -21.37 7.56 4.97
N LYS A 155 -22.09 6.62 4.33
CA LYS A 155 -23.55 6.73 4.15
C LYS A 155 -24.28 6.72 5.49
N GLU A 156 -23.85 5.89 6.44
CA GLU A 156 -24.44 5.86 7.78
C GLU A 156 -24.18 7.17 8.54
N LYS A 157 -22.94 7.67 8.52
CA LYS A 157 -22.58 8.95 9.12
C LYS A 157 -23.34 10.11 8.50
N GLN A 158 -23.53 10.12 7.18
CA GLN A 158 -24.34 11.14 6.52
C GLN A 158 -25.80 11.09 6.96
N LYS A 159 -26.38 9.90 7.16
CA LYS A 159 -27.73 9.77 7.73
C LYS A 159 -27.80 10.34 9.16
N GLN A 160 -26.79 10.08 9.99
CA GLN A 160 -26.72 10.62 11.35
C GLN A 160 -26.63 12.16 11.33
N ILE A 161 -25.78 12.73 10.47
CA ILE A 161 -25.67 14.19 10.28
C ILE A 161 -27.02 14.79 9.88
N ASN A 162 -27.66 14.23 8.85
CA ASN A 162 -28.96 14.73 8.38
C ASN A 162 -30.06 14.65 9.46
N LEU A 163 -30.00 13.66 10.35
CA LEU A 163 -30.94 13.53 11.47
C LEU A 163 -30.68 14.61 12.53
N ILE A 164 -29.43 14.87 12.87
CA ILE A 164 -29.03 15.93 13.80
C ILE A 164 -29.46 17.31 13.27
N GLU A 165 -29.27 17.57 11.98
CA GLU A 165 -29.70 18.83 11.34
C GLU A 165 -31.23 19.01 11.43
N LYS A 166 -32.01 17.96 11.18
CA LYS A 166 -33.48 18.00 11.33
C LYS A 166 -33.93 18.26 12.76
N LEU A 167 -33.26 17.64 13.74
CA LEU A 167 -33.57 17.89 15.15
C LEU A 167 -33.21 19.32 15.56
N SER A 168 -32.06 19.83 15.12
CA SER A 168 -31.62 21.18 15.43
C SER A 168 -32.55 22.23 14.82
N THR A 169 -32.96 22.06 13.55
CA THR A 169 -33.92 22.95 12.89
C THR A 169 -35.27 22.97 13.61
N PHE A 170 -35.83 21.80 13.93
CA PHE A 170 -37.07 21.70 14.70
C PHE A 170 -36.96 22.37 16.08
N GLN A 171 -35.85 22.15 16.80
CA GLN A 171 -35.63 22.77 18.10
C GLN A 171 -35.53 24.29 18.00
N ASN A 172 -34.84 24.80 16.96
CA ASN A 172 -34.73 26.24 16.72
C ASN A 172 -36.09 26.86 16.42
N GLU A 173 -36.89 26.26 15.52
CA GLU A 173 -38.24 26.73 15.19
C GLU A 173 -39.16 26.74 16.42
N SER A 174 -39.11 25.67 17.23
CA SER A 174 -39.89 25.59 18.48
C SER A 174 -39.47 26.67 19.47
N THR A 175 -38.17 26.93 19.59
CA THR A 175 -37.63 27.95 20.50
C THR A 175 -38.00 29.34 20.04
N GLU A 176 -37.86 29.63 18.75
CA GLU A 176 -38.24 30.92 18.16
C GLU A 176 -39.73 31.20 18.33
N LYS A 177 -40.59 30.20 18.09
CA LYS A 177 -42.03 30.33 18.33
C LYS A 177 -42.35 30.61 19.79
N SER A 178 -41.70 29.91 20.73
CA SER A 178 -41.88 30.13 22.17
C SER A 178 -41.45 31.55 22.57
N LEU A 179 -40.26 31.97 22.14
CA LEU A 179 -39.72 33.30 22.44
C LEU A 179 -40.59 34.42 21.85
N SER A 180 -41.07 34.25 20.61
CA SER A 180 -41.98 35.20 19.98
C SER A 180 -43.29 35.35 20.77
N SER A 181 -43.85 34.23 21.24
CA SER A 181 -45.04 34.23 22.10
C SER A 181 -44.78 34.91 23.45
N ASP A 182 -43.65 34.62 24.11
CA ASP A 182 -43.29 35.22 25.39
C ASP A 182 -43.02 36.73 25.26
N LEU A 183 -42.32 37.16 24.20
CA LEU A 183 -42.10 38.57 23.90
C LEU A 183 -43.43 39.31 23.67
N LYS A 184 -44.37 38.69 22.95
CA LYS A 184 -45.71 39.27 22.76
C LYS A 184 -46.45 39.41 24.09
N ARG A 185 -46.41 38.39 24.96
CA ARG A 185 -47.01 38.43 26.31
C ARG A 185 -46.40 39.55 27.17
N ILE A 186 -45.07 39.64 27.23
CA ILE A 186 -44.36 40.67 28.00
C ILE A 186 -44.70 42.06 27.49
N LYS A 187 -44.74 42.27 26.17
CA LYS A 187 -45.15 43.54 25.58
C LYS A 187 -46.58 43.92 25.98
N ASN A 188 -47.50 42.97 26.01
CA ASN A 188 -48.88 43.18 26.44
C ASN A 188 -48.96 43.57 27.93
N GLU A 189 -48.14 42.97 28.78
CA GLU A 189 -48.03 43.31 30.21
C GLU A 189 -47.44 44.69 30.42
N ILE A 190 -46.39 45.07 29.67
CA ILE A 190 -45.81 46.41 29.71
C ILE A 190 -46.85 47.47 29.34
N GLU A 191 -47.62 47.26 28.26
CA GLU A 191 -48.69 48.18 27.86
C GLU A 191 -49.77 48.31 28.96
N LYS A 192 -50.16 47.19 29.59
CA LYS A 192 -51.10 47.24 30.72
C LYS A 192 -50.52 48.05 31.89
N ILE A 193 -49.30 47.74 32.31
CA ILE A 193 -48.63 48.42 33.42
C ILE A 193 -48.48 49.92 33.13
N ASN A 194 -48.15 50.29 31.89
CA ASN A 194 -48.13 51.69 31.47
C ASN A 194 -49.51 52.34 31.63
N GLY A 195 -50.58 51.63 31.27
CA GLY A 195 -51.96 52.06 31.53
C GLY A 195 -52.21 52.32 33.01
N ASP A 196 -51.84 51.36 33.86
CA ASP A 196 -51.97 51.45 35.33
C ASP A 196 -51.19 52.66 35.89
N ILE A 197 -49.95 52.87 35.45
CA ILE A 197 -49.12 54.01 35.84
C ILE A 197 -49.76 55.34 35.43
N TRP A 198 -50.28 55.45 34.20
CA TRP A 198 -50.93 56.67 33.75
C TRP A 198 -52.25 56.95 34.48
N ASN A 199 -53.01 55.89 34.78
CA ASN A 199 -54.24 55.98 35.53
C ASN A 199 -53.96 56.50 36.95
N LEU A 200 -52.93 55.97 37.62
CA LEU A 200 -52.47 56.43 38.93
C LEU A 200 -51.98 57.88 38.91
N LYS A 201 -51.37 58.32 37.81
CA LYS A 201 -50.96 59.73 37.61
C LYS A 201 -52.12 60.67 37.29
N GLY A 202 -53.34 60.15 37.11
CA GLY A 202 -54.52 60.94 36.73
C GLY A 202 -54.56 61.33 35.25
N VAL A 203 -53.68 60.79 34.40
CA VAL A 203 -53.64 61.11 32.96
C VAL A 203 -54.48 60.08 32.20
N LYS A 204 -55.80 60.20 32.31
CA LYS A 204 -56.78 59.20 31.86
C LYS A 204 -56.72 58.91 30.36
N SER A 205 -56.44 59.92 29.53
CA SER A 205 -56.26 59.74 28.08
C SER A 205 -55.09 58.79 27.76
N ASN A 206 -53.93 58.96 28.41
CA ASN A 206 -52.77 58.08 28.21
C ASN A 206 -53.03 56.67 28.73
N ALA A 207 -53.75 56.55 29.86
CA ALA A 207 -54.17 55.27 30.40
C ALA A 207 -55.04 54.50 29.41
N LEU A 208 -56.07 55.17 28.87
CA LEU A 208 -56.99 54.63 27.87
C LEU A 208 -56.26 54.09 26.64
N SER A 209 -55.31 54.87 26.09
CA SER A 209 -54.50 54.44 24.94
C SER A 209 -53.76 53.14 25.23
N SER A 210 -53.13 53.04 26.39
CA SER A 210 -52.32 51.88 26.80
C SER A 210 -53.19 50.65 27.04
N TYR A 211 -54.34 50.80 27.71
CA TYR A 211 -55.29 49.71 27.91
C TYR A 211 -55.90 49.20 26.60
N VAL A 212 -56.27 50.09 25.68
CA VAL A 212 -56.80 49.71 24.37
C VAL A 212 -55.75 48.96 23.55
N ASN A 213 -54.50 49.42 23.52
CA ASN A 213 -53.41 48.72 22.84
C ASN A 213 -53.20 47.31 23.42
N SER A 214 -53.19 47.19 24.75
CA SER A 214 -53.05 45.90 25.43
C SER A 214 -54.22 44.98 25.10
N ALA A 215 -55.46 45.48 25.12
CA ALA A 215 -56.66 44.70 24.81
C ALA A 215 -56.67 44.18 23.37
N ILE A 216 -56.33 45.02 22.38
CA ILE A 216 -56.23 44.61 20.97
C ILE A 216 -55.17 43.52 20.81
N SER A 217 -53.97 43.73 21.36
CA SER A 217 -52.87 42.76 21.23
C SER A 217 -53.17 41.42 21.92
N ARG A 218 -53.91 41.45 23.04
CA ARG A 218 -54.36 40.23 23.73
C ARG A 218 -55.47 39.50 22.96
N LEU A 219 -56.39 40.21 22.31
CA LEU A 219 -57.39 39.60 21.41
C LEU A 219 -56.71 38.87 20.25
N GLU A 220 -55.70 39.49 19.63
CA GLU A 220 -54.92 38.87 18.56
C GLU A 220 -54.13 37.63 19.03
N SER A 221 -53.85 37.51 20.32
CA SER A 221 -53.24 36.32 20.93
C SER A 221 -54.26 35.28 21.41
N GLY A 222 -55.56 35.55 21.31
CA GLY A 222 -56.61 34.69 21.89
C GLY A 222 -56.62 34.66 23.42
N GLU A 223 -56.05 35.68 24.07
CA GLU A 223 -55.97 35.77 25.53
C GLU A 223 -57.28 36.27 26.15
N TYR A 224 -57.45 36.01 27.45
CA TYR A 224 -58.59 36.53 28.22
C TYR A 224 -58.41 38.04 28.49
N ILE A 225 -59.43 38.83 28.15
CA ILE A 225 -59.35 40.31 28.18
C ILE A 225 -60.36 40.99 29.10
N LYS A 226 -61.23 40.26 29.80
CA LYS A 226 -62.34 40.86 30.57
C LYS A 226 -61.90 42.00 31.48
N TYR A 227 -60.87 41.76 32.30
CA TYR A 227 -60.36 42.79 33.22
C TYR A 227 -59.87 44.04 32.48
N LEU A 228 -59.25 43.91 31.30
CA LEU A 228 -58.84 45.07 30.51
C LEU A 228 -60.04 45.84 29.96
N LEU A 229 -61.11 45.15 29.57
CA LEU A 229 -62.34 45.82 29.12
C LEU A 229 -62.97 46.62 30.26
N ASP A 230 -62.99 46.08 31.48
CA ASP A 230 -63.48 46.78 32.67
C ASP A 230 -62.65 48.05 32.97
N GLU A 231 -61.31 47.96 32.85
CA GLU A 231 -60.42 49.12 32.99
C GLU A 231 -60.67 50.18 31.90
N ILE A 232 -60.90 49.76 30.65
CA ILE A 232 -61.24 50.67 29.54
C ILE A 232 -62.56 51.38 29.81
N ILE A 233 -63.61 50.64 30.20
CA ILE A 233 -64.93 51.20 30.51
C ILE A 233 -64.83 52.20 31.67
N THR A 234 -64.08 51.85 32.71
CA THR A 234 -63.87 52.73 33.87
C THR A 234 -63.12 53.99 33.47
N THR A 235 -62.04 53.85 32.69
CA THR A 235 -61.25 54.99 32.22
C THR A 235 -62.05 55.90 31.30
N LEU A 236 -62.89 55.36 30.40
CA LEU A 236 -63.74 56.14 29.49
C LEU A 236 -64.76 57.03 30.21
N LYS A 237 -65.21 56.65 31.41
CA LYS A 237 -66.10 57.49 32.23
C LYS A 237 -65.38 58.76 32.69
N ASP A 238 -64.09 58.64 33.00
CA ASP A 238 -63.25 59.73 33.52
C ASP A 238 -62.61 60.60 32.42
N VAL A 239 -62.60 60.15 31.18
CA VAL A 239 -62.04 60.91 30.04
C VAL A 239 -63.07 61.91 29.52
N GLU A 240 -62.70 63.19 29.44
CA GLU A 240 -63.59 64.24 28.91
C GLU A 240 -63.65 64.23 27.38
N ASP A 241 -62.49 64.15 26.73
CA ASP A 241 -62.30 64.20 25.28
C ASP A 241 -61.30 63.13 24.80
N ILE A 242 -61.44 62.71 23.54
CA ILE A 242 -60.66 61.60 22.97
C ILE A 242 -59.87 62.10 21.76
N HIS A 243 -58.58 61.77 21.72
CA HIS A 243 -57.76 62.07 20.54
C HIS A 243 -58.16 61.16 19.37
N ASP A 244 -58.13 61.66 18.13
CA ASP A 244 -58.56 60.92 16.92
C ASP A 244 -57.89 59.54 16.78
N THR A 245 -56.61 59.43 17.12
CA THR A 245 -55.90 58.13 17.10
C THR A 245 -56.43 57.13 18.13
N GLN A 246 -56.88 57.59 19.30
CA GLN A 246 -57.50 56.74 20.32
C GLN A 246 -58.90 56.34 19.88
N TYR A 247 -59.66 57.26 19.29
CA TYR A 247 -60.99 56.98 18.74
C TYR A 247 -60.92 55.84 17.70
N LYS A 248 -59.99 55.94 16.74
CA LYS A 248 -59.76 54.89 15.73
C LYS A 248 -59.38 53.54 16.33
N LYS A 249 -58.56 53.53 17.39
CA LYS A 249 -58.20 52.30 18.09
C LYS A 249 -59.35 51.71 18.89
N LEU A 250 -60.23 52.54 19.46
CA LEU A 250 -61.45 52.09 20.11
C LEU A 250 -62.42 51.47 19.10
N ASP A 251 -62.59 52.10 17.93
CA ASP A 251 -63.34 51.50 16.80
C ASP A 251 -62.76 50.13 16.42
N GLU A 252 -61.44 50.04 16.25
CA GLU A 252 -60.75 48.77 15.95
C GLU A 252 -60.99 47.72 17.04
N LEU A 253 -60.87 48.09 18.31
CA LEU A 253 -61.11 47.20 19.45
C LEU A 253 -62.56 46.69 19.43
N VAL A 254 -63.54 47.57 19.26
CA VAL A 254 -64.97 47.18 19.21
C VAL A 254 -65.24 46.20 18.07
N LEU A 255 -64.60 46.39 16.91
CA LEU A 255 -64.73 45.46 15.79
C LEU A 255 -64.13 44.08 16.08
N LYS A 256 -63.00 44.02 16.81
CA LYS A 256 -62.31 42.77 17.17
C LYS A 256 -62.95 42.02 18.34
N ILE A 257 -63.77 42.69 19.16
CA ILE A 257 -64.49 42.02 20.25
C ILE A 257 -65.66 41.23 19.66
N GLU A 258 -65.69 39.92 19.94
CA GLU A 258 -66.74 39.00 19.50
C GLU A 258 -67.22 38.08 20.63
N GLY A 259 -68.50 37.72 20.58
CA GLY A 259 -69.09 36.65 21.38
C GLY A 259 -69.27 37.00 22.84
N LYS A 260 -68.49 36.35 23.73
CA LYS A 260 -68.75 36.39 25.19
C LYS A 260 -68.52 37.75 25.87
N TYR A 261 -68.10 38.78 25.12
CA TYR A 261 -67.84 40.13 25.63
C TYR A 261 -68.73 41.20 24.94
N ASP A 262 -69.86 40.80 24.35
CA ASP A 262 -70.77 41.72 23.64
C ASP A 262 -71.31 42.84 24.56
N THR A 263 -71.50 42.53 25.85
CA THR A 263 -71.93 43.54 26.83
C THR A 263 -70.88 44.64 27.00
N GLU A 264 -69.63 44.25 27.22
CA GLU A 264 -68.50 45.17 27.37
C GLU A 264 -68.25 45.96 26.08
N LYS A 265 -68.40 45.31 24.91
CA LYS A 265 -68.32 45.95 23.60
C LYS A 265 -69.32 47.10 23.45
N GLU A 266 -70.59 46.85 23.75
CA GLU A 266 -71.64 47.89 23.66
C GLU A 266 -71.42 48.99 24.69
N LEU A 267 -70.97 48.65 25.91
CA LEU A 267 -70.62 49.66 26.92
C LEU A 267 -69.46 50.55 26.46
N ILE A 268 -68.40 49.98 25.89
CA ILE A 268 -67.29 50.76 25.34
C ILE A 268 -67.80 51.68 24.23
N LYS A 269 -68.50 51.11 23.26
CA LYS A 269 -69.06 51.81 22.09
C LYS A 269 -69.91 53.01 22.49
N ASN A 270 -70.85 52.81 23.42
CA ASN A 270 -71.72 53.89 23.89
C ASN A 270 -70.94 54.97 24.65
N ASN A 271 -69.89 54.61 25.40
CA ASN A 271 -69.13 55.58 26.18
C ASN A 271 -68.21 56.48 25.34
N TYR A 272 -67.62 55.98 24.24
CA TYR A 272 -66.68 56.79 23.45
C TYR A 272 -67.33 57.53 22.26
N LEU A 273 -68.45 57.02 21.72
CA LEU A 273 -69.14 57.67 20.59
C LEU A 273 -69.70 59.06 20.95
N ASP A 274 -70.03 59.30 22.21
CA ASP A 274 -70.59 60.57 22.67
C ASP A 274 -69.52 61.58 23.13
N LYS A 275 -68.23 61.20 23.09
CA LYS A 275 -67.13 62.06 23.53
C LYS A 275 -66.70 63.00 22.41
N PRO A 276 -66.35 64.27 22.72
CA PRO A 276 -65.68 65.15 21.77
C PRO A 276 -64.39 64.51 21.26
N VAL A 277 -64.19 64.53 19.94
CA VAL A 277 -62.99 64.01 19.30
C VAL A 277 -62.13 65.15 18.83
N TYR A 278 -60.84 65.13 19.16
CA TYR A 278 -59.89 66.16 18.76
C TYR A 278 -58.64 65.62 18.08
N GLU A 279 -57.97 66.47 17.31
CA GLU A 279 -56.61 66.29 16.81
C GLU A 279 -55.73 67.47 17.20
N PHE A 280 -54.43 67.20 17.36
CA PHE A 280 -53.44 68.26 17.42
C PHE A 280 -53.17 68.81 16.02
N THR A 281 -53.46 70.10 15.83
CA THR A 281 -53.12 70.87 14.64
C THR A 281 -51.91 71.76 14.95
N GLY A 282 -51.04 71.97 13.96
CA GLY A 282 -49.84 72.80 14.09
C GLY A 282 -48.54 72.01 14.08
N ASN A 283 -47.49 72.61 13.49
CA ASN A 283 -46.16 72.02 13.45
C ASN A 283 -45.63 71.89 14.89
N GLN A 284 -45.32 70.65 15.29
CA GLN A 284 -44.55 70.35 16.49
C GLN A 284 -43.11 70.80 16.26
N ASN A 285 -42.86 72.12 16.25
CA ASN A 285 -41.51 72.61 16.34
C ASN A 285 -41.08 72.44 17.81
N PRO A 286 -40.16 71.52 18.12
CA PRO A 286 -39.83 71.14 19.50
C PRO A 286 -39.26 72.29 20.33
N PHE A 287 -38.93 73.42 19.69
CA PHE A 287 -38.31 74.58 20.33
C PHE A 287 -39.27 75.74 20.65
N PHE A 288 -40.46 75.83 20.06
CA PHE A 288 -41.25 77.08 20.14
C PHE A 288 -42.75 76.94 20.43
N ASN A 289 -43.34 75.75 20.38
CA ASN A 289 -44.77 75.55 20.73
C ASN A 289 -44.90 74.73 22.01
N LEU A 290 -45.08 75.44 23.14
CA LEU A 290 -45.33 74.81 24.45
C LEU A 290 -46.69 74.11 24.54
N PHE A 291 -47.63 74.43 23.64
CA PHE A 291 -48.95 73.79 23.59
C PHE A 291 -49.38 73.59 22.14
N PRO A 292 -49.57 72.34 21.66
CA PRO A 292 -50.15 72.10 20.35
C PRO A 292 -51.59 72.64 20.28
N SER A 293 -51.97 73.26 19.17
CA SER A 293 -53.35 73.74 19.01
C SER A 293 -54.32 72.57 18.82
N ILE A 294 -55.39 72.54 19.60
CA ILE A 294 -56.40 71.48 19.55
C ILE A 294 -57.49 71.87 18.55
N ARG A 295 -57.81 70.97 17.61
CA ARG A 295 -58.95 71.10 16.69
C ARG A 295 -59.93 69.97 16.96
N TYR A 296 -61.19 70.32 17.21
CA TYR A 296 -62.27 69.34 17.34
C TYR A 296 -62.75 68.89 15.97
N ILE A 297 -62.86 67.57 15.80
CA ILE A 297 -63.25 66.91 14.54
C ILE A 297 -64.71 66.43 14.61
N LYS A 298 -65.15 65.94 15.78
CA LYS A 298 -66.50 65.38 15.99
C LYS A 298 -67.05 65.68 17.38
N ASN A 299 -68.38 65.66 17.51
CA ASN A 299 -69.13 65.74 18.78
C ASN A 299 -68.74 66.91 19.68
N LYS A 300 -68.47 68.08 19.08
CA LYS A 300 -68.21 69.29 19.86
C LYS A 300 -69.49 69.67 20.60
N LYS A 301 -69.42 69.68 21.93
CA LYS A 301 -70.47 70.23 22.79
C LYS A 301 -70.34 71.74 22.90
#